data_AF-A0A258CPI4-F1
#
_entry.id   AF-A0A258CPI4-F1
#
_cell.length_a   1.000
_cell.length_b   1.000
_cell.length_c   1.000
_cell.angle_alpha   90.00
_cell.angle_beta   90.00
_cell.angle_gamma   90.00
#
_symmetry.space_group_name_H-M   'P 1'
#
loop_
_entity.id
_entity.type
_entity.pdbx_description
1 polymer ?
#
loop_
_entity_poly.entity_id
_entity_poly.type
_entity_poly.pdbx_seq_one_letter_code
_entity_poly.pdbx_strand_id
1 'polypeptide(L)'
;MGDVVQVSLRTKDKREAKARYVPAHAELIASWEAIRRGPARLTYRQVVALAGDAYRAFAESLEDDPGAPAIWAKVLEDNARAAGGGLSLKIGTEAQIADSLDQRFGPIADAMIRNRNLDLDAETRHAVIVETSKAMTEVAQKLQRNAQGDFRPDPSADRFPTFTAVVKPDAVPMVTFTDLFAKWRDRKALAPSTIRRWEPTVTKHLPAFLEHHDASAVKKADLIRWRDHLLNRPGFTGGHLV
;
A
#
# COMPACT_ATOMS: atom_id res chain seq x y z
N MET A 1 21.36 -7.59 -10.06
CA MET A 1 20.14 -7.09 -10.74
C MET A 1 20.62 -6.46 -12.03
N GLY A 2 20.07 -6.81 -13.20
CA GLY A 2 20.52 -6.24 -14.47
C GLY A 2 20.09 -4.79 -14.62
N ASP A 3 20.96 -3.95 -15.16
CA ASP A 3 20.75 -2.49 -15.27
C ASP A 3 19.73 -2.08 -16.36
N VAL A 4 19.17 -3.05 -17.10
CA VAL A 4 18.29 -2.79 -18.25
C VAL A 4 17.07 -3.72 -18.21
N VAL A 5 15.88 -3.12 -18.25
CA VAL A 5 14.60 -3.82 -18.46
C VAL A 5 14.16 -3.61 -19.91
N GLN A 6 14.09 -4.68 -20.70
CA GLN A 6 13.56 -4.67 -22.06
C GLN A 6 12.26 -5.47 -22.13
N VAL A 7 11.18 -4.85 -22.63
CA VAL A 7 9.88 -5.48 -22.82
C VAL A 7 9.41 -5.24 -24.26
N SER A 8 8.93 -6.30 -24.92
CA SER A 8 8.35 -6.20 -26.27
C SER A 8 6.92 -5.69 -26.20
N LEU A 9 6.61 -4.62 -26.94
CA LEU A 9 5.26 -4.05 -27.06
C LEU A 9 4.38 -4.78 -28.09
N ARG A 10 4.88 -5.90 -28.64
CA ARG A 10 4.19 -6.79 -29.61
C ARG A 10 3.57 -6.04 -30.81
N THR A 11 4.25 -5.02 -31.32
CA THR A 11 3.87 -4.33 -32.56
C THR A 11 5.11 -3.77 -33.26
N LYS A 12 5.03 -3.66 -34.60
CA LYS A 12 6.02 -2.99 -35.45
C LYS A 12 5.58 -1.57 -35.84
N ASP A 13 4.32 -1.21 -35.56
CA ASP A 13 3.78 0.13 -35.82
C ASP A 13 4.27 1.11 -34.74
N LYS A 14 4.88 2.22 -35.15
CA LYS A 14 5.47 3.22 -34.24
C LYS A 14 4.42 3.98 -33.41
N ARG A 15 3.24 4.26 -33.96
CA ARG A 15 2.15 4.96 -33.26
C ARG A 15 1.55 4.05 -32.21
N GLU A 16 1.28 2.79 -32.58
CA GLU A 16 0.77 1.77 -31.66
C GLU A 16 1.78 1.44 -30.56
N ALA A 17 3.08 1.33 -30.90
CA ALA A 17 4.14 1.17 -29.92
C ALA A 17 4.17 2.33 -28.92
N LYS A 18 4.08 3.58 -29.38
CA LYS A 18 4.04 4.74 -28.48
C LYS A 18 2.81 4.72 -27.56
N ALA A 19 1.65 4.31 -28.09
CA ALA A 19 0.43 4.19 -27.29
C ALA A 19 0.53 3.10 -26.22
N ARG A 20 1.11 1.93 -26.54
CA ARG A 20 1.33 0.82 -25.60
C ARG A 20 2.48 1.06 -24.62
N TYR A 21 3.46 1.87 -25.00
CA TYR A 21 4.60 2.22 -24.15
C TYR A 21 4.15 3.00 -22.92
N VAL A 22 3.22 3.95 -23.07
CA VAL A 22 2.76 4.81 -21.95
C VAL A 22 2.22 3.99 -20.77
N PRO A 23 1.26 3.06 -20.92
CA PRO A 23 0.78 2.24 -19.81
C PRO A 23 1.86 1.29 -19.29
N ALA A 24 2.65 0.63 -20.15
CA ALA A 24 3.71 -0.28 -19.73
C ALA A 24 4.82 0.42 -18.91
N HIS A 25 5.18 1.64 -19.30
CA HIS A 25 6.15 2.46 -18.57
C HIS A 25 5.58 2.98 -17.25
N ALA A 26 4.29 3.34 -17.21
CA ALA A 26 3.61 3.72 -15.97
C ALA A 26 3.56 2.57 -14.96
N GLU A 27 3.26 1.35 -15.41
CA GLU A 27 3.30 0.13 -14.58
C GLU A 27 4.71 -0.12 -14.03
N LEU A 28 5.74 0.00 -14.88
CA LEU A 28 7.12 -0.16 -14.45
C LEU A 28 7.49 0.87 -13.37
N ILE A 29 7.19 2.15 -13.58
CA ILE A 29 7.43 3.21 -12.58
C ILE A 29 6.69 2.91 -11.27
N ALA A 30 5.42 2.51 -11.34
CA ALA A 30 4.62 2.21 -10.17
C ALA A 30 5.25 1.06 -9.36
N SER A 31 5.74 0.01 -10.02
CA SER A 31 6.46 -1.10 -9.39
C SER A 31 7.76 -0.63 -8.72
N TRP A 32 8.56 0.21 -9.39
CA TRP A 32 9.78 0.79 -8.79
C TRP A 32 9.51 1.73 -7.62
N GLU A 33 8.39 2.46 -7.65
CA GLU A 33 7.96 3.28 -6.52
C GLU A 33 7.44 2.45 -5.35
N ALA A 34 6.71 1.37 -5.61
CA ALA A 34 6.27 0.43 -4.56
C ALA A 34 7.49 -0.15 -3.83
N ILE A 35 8.49 -0.64 -4.57
CA ILE A 35 9.75 -1.15 -4.00
C ILE A 35 10.46 -0.07 -3.16
N ARG A 36 10.46 1.19 -3.61
CA ARG A 36 11.08 2.31 -2.86
C ARG A 36 10.30 2.75 -1.63
N ARG A 37 8.97 2.62 -1.63
CA ARG A 37 8.10 2.98 -0.50
C ARG A 37 8.15 1.96 0.64
N GLY A 38 8.56 0.73 0.35
CA GLY A 38 8.48 -0.38 1.31
C GLY A 38 7.03 -0.85 1.51
N PRO A 39 6.79 -1.76 2.47
CA PRO A 39 5.48 -2.37 2.68
C PRO A 39 4.38 -1.32 2.87
N ALA A 40 3.43 -1.28 1.93
CA ALA A 40 2.31 -0.36 1.96
C ALA A 40 1.25 -0.84 2.95
N ARG A 41 0.75 0.09 3.78
CA ARG A 41 -0.47 -0.10 4.55
C ARG A 41 -1.66 0.29 3.69
N LEU A 42 -2.65 -0.59 3.59
CA LEU A 42 -3.90 -0.28 2.91
C LEU A 42 -4.94 0.21 3.91
N THR A 43 -5.81 1.10 3.45
CA THR A 43 -7.05 1.38 4.18
C THR A 43 -7.94 0.13 4.17
N TYR A 44 -8.81 -0.01 5.17
CA TYR A 44 -9.76 -1.12 5.20
C TYR A 44 -10.64 -1.18 3.93
N ARG A 45 -11.02 -0.02 3.37
CA ARG A 45 -11.77 0.05 2.10
C ARG A 45 -11.00 -0.59 0.93
N GLN A 46 -9.68 -0.40 0.88
CA GLN A 46 -8.83 -1.02 -0.15
C GLN A 46 -8.64 -2.52 0.09
N VAL A 47 -8.58 -2.95 1.35
CA VAL A 47 -8.58 -4.38 1.72
C VAL A 47 -9.85 -5.06 1.22
N VAL A 48 -11.03 -4.48 1.50
CA VAL A 48 -12.31 -5.00 1.02
C VAL A 48 -12.39 -4.99 -0.50
N ALA A 49 -11.81 -3.98 -1.17
CA ALA A 49 -11.75 -3.93 -2.62
C ALA A 49 -10.91 -5.09 -3.22
N LEU A 50 -9.77 -5.45 -2.61
CA LEU A 50 -8.96 -6.60 -3.02
C LEU A 50 -9.71 -7.93 -2.85
N ALA A 51 -10.45 -8.09 -1.75
CA ALA A 51 -11.32 -9.26 -1.57
C ALA A 51 -12.42 -9.32 -2.63
N GLY A 52 -12.94 -8.17 -3.07
CA GLY A 52 -13.87 -8.07 -4.19
C GLY A 52 -13.28 -8.47 -5.53
N ASP A 53 -11.98 -8.27 -5.75
CA ASP A 53 -11.30 -8.77 -6.95
C ASP A 53 -11.29 -10.31 -6.96
N ALA A 54 -11.03 -10.94 -5.82
CA ALA A 54 -11.14 -12.40 -5.69
C ALA A 54 -12.58 -12.87 -5.93
N TYR A 55 -13.58 -12.19 -5.34
CA TYR A 55 -14.99 -12.51 -5.56
C TYR A 55 -15.33 -12.52 -7.06
N ARG A 56 -15.03 -11.42 -7.76
CA ARG A 56 -15.34 -11.26 -9.19
C ARG A 56 -14.63 -12.30 -10.04
N ALA A 57 -13.34 -12.52 -9.80
CA ALA A 57 -12.55 -13.48 -10.56
C ALA A 57 -13.15 -14.90 -10.54
N PHE A 58 -13.60 -15.38 -9.37
CA PHE A 58 -14.21 -16.71 -9.27
C PHE A 58 -15.68 -16.73 -9.73
N ALA A 59 -16.46 -15.69 -9.41
CA ALA A 59 -17.85 -15.60 -9.82
C ALA A 59 -17.98 -15.61 -11.35
N GLU A 60 -17.24 -14.73 -12.04
CA GLU A 60 -17.28 -14.61 -13.51
C GLU A 60 -16.73 -15.88 -14.20
N SER A 61 -15.71 -16.53 -13.61
CA SER A 61 -15.09 -17.71 -14.23
C SER A 61 -15.95 -18.98 -14.18
N LEU A 62 -16.90 -19.06 -13.24
CA LEU A 62 -17.63 -20.29 -12.93
C LEU A 62 -19.16 -20.14 -12.97
N GLU A 63 -19.68 -18.94 -13.23
CA GLU A 63 -21.12 -18.71 -13.12
C GLU A 63 -21.96 -19.44 -14.16
N ASP A 64 -21.46 -19.59 -15.38
CA ASP A 64 -22.18 -20.26 -16.49
C ASP A 64 -22.21 -21.79 -16.33
N ASP A 65 -21.12 -22.36 -15.80
CA ASP A 65 -21.01 -23.79 -15.50
C ASP A 65 -20.40 -24.00 -14.10
N PRO A 66 -21.22 -23.86 -13.03
CA PRO A 66 -20.75 -23.99 -11.66
C PRO A 66 -20.52 -25.46 -11.27
N GLY A 67 -20.83 -26.43 -12.13
CA GLY A 67 -20.76 -27.86 -11.80
C GLY A 67 -21.80 -28.29 -10.76
N ALA A 68 -21.49 -29.36 -10.02
CA ALA A 68 -22.46 -29.98 -9.10
C ALA A 68 -22.62 -29.22 -7.76
N PRO A 69 -23.86 -29.04 -7.24
CA PRO A 69 -24.10 -28.36 -5.96
C PRO A 69 -23.34 -28.92 -4.76
N ALA A 70 -23.06 -30.23 -4.76
CA ALA A 70 -22.33 -30.91 -3.70
C ALA A 70 -20.87 -30.44 -3.56
N ILE A 71 -20.25 -29.98 -4.67
CA ILE A 71 -18.89 -29.41 -4.65
C ILE A 71 -18.90 -28.15 -3.79
N TRP A 72 -19.88 -27.26 -4.01
CA TRP A 72 -19.98 -26.00 -3.27
C TRP A 72 -20.35 -26.21 -1.81
N ALA A 73 -21.20 -27.19 -1.49
CA ALA A 73 -21.46 -27.58 -0.09
C ALA A 73 -20.15 -27.95 0.62
N LYS A 74 -19.29 -28.73 -0.04
CA LYS A 74 -17.99 -29.11 0.50
C LYS A 74 -17.04 -27.91 0.66
N VAL A 75 -17.01 -27.00 -0.32
CA VAL A 75 -16.22 -25.76 -0.25
C VAL A 75 -16.66 -24.90 0.94
N LEU A 76 -17.97 -24.77 1.18
CA LEU A 76 -18.52 -24.01 2.30
C LEU A 76 -18.16 -24.62 3.66
N GLU A 77 -18.25 -25.95 3.79
CA GLU A 77 -17.80 -26.65 5.00
C GLU A 77 -16.30 -26.40 5.27
N ASP A 78 -15.48 -26.49 4.24
CA ASP A 78 -14.05 -26.31 4.39
C ASP A 78 -13.68 -24.84 4.66
N ASN A 79 -14.44 -23.87 4.11
CA ASN A 79 -14.32 -22.45 4.46
C ASN A 79 -14.67 -22.22 5.95
N ALA A 80 -15.81 -22.78 6.40
CA ALA A 80 -16.24 -22.68 7.79
C ALA A 80 -15.23 -23.33 8.74
N ARG A 81 -14.65 -24.47 8.35
CA ARG A 81 -13.57 -25.13 9.11
C ARG A 81 -12.35 -24.23 9.26
N ALA A 82 -11.92 -23.57 8.18
CA ALA A 82 -10.79 -22.65 8.26
C ALA A 82 -11.10 -21.45 9.16
N ALA A 83 -12.29 -20.86 9.03
CA ALA A 83 -12.74 -19.75 9.88
C ALA A 83 -12.88 -20.14 11.37
N GLY A 84 -13.14 -21.42 11.65
CA GLY A 84 -13.21 -21.97 13.01
C GLY A 84 -11.86 -22.41 13.60
N GLY A 85 -10.76 -22.33 12.84
CA GLY A 85 -9.43 -22.75 13.32
C GLY A 85 -9.14 -24.26 13.18
N GLY A 86 -9.80 -24.94 12.24
CA GLY A 86 -9.47 -26.32 11.85
C GLY A 86 -10.52 -27.37 12.22
N LEU A 87 -10.10 -28.63 12.36
CA LEU A 87 -10.96 -29.83 12.50
C LEU A 87 -11.66 -29.97 13.88
N SER A 88 -11.54 -28.99 14.79
CA SER A 88 -12.07 -29.08 16.15
C SER A 88 -13.56 -28.72 16.21
N LEU A 89 -14.32 -29.40 17.09
CA LEU A 89 -15.71 -29.04 17.43
C LEU A 89 -15.82 -27.73 18.25
N LYS A 90 -14.68 -27.15 18.66
CA LYS A 90 -14.58 -25.87 19.37
C LYS A 90 -13.92 -24.85 18.44
N ILE A 91 -14.31 -23.58 18.58
CA ILE A 91 -13.61 -22.46 17.95
C ILE A 91 -12.16 -22.48 18.45
N GLY A 92 -11.21 -22.54 17.52
CA GLY A 92 -9.78 -22.52 17.80
C GLY A 92 -9.33 -21.19 18.43
N THR A 93 -8.09 -21.14 18.87
CA THR A 93 -7.48 -19.87 19.32
C THR A 93 -7.33 -18.90 18.14
N GLU A 94 -7.16 -17.62 18.45
CA GLU A 94 -6.92 -16.60 17.42
C GLU A 94 -5.75 -16.96 16.49
N ALA A 95 -4.66 -17.49 17.04
CA ALA A 95 -3.53 -17.98 16.26
C ALA A 95 -3.91 -19.16 15.35
N GLN A 96 -4.66 -20.14 15.85
CA GLN A 96 -5.10 -21.28 15.04
C GLN A 96 -6.06 -20.87 13.92
N ILE A 97 -6.93 -19.89 14.18
CA ILE A 97 -7.81 -19.29 13.16
C ILE A 97 -6.97 -18.57 12.12
N ALA A 98 -6.01 -17.73 12.54
CA ALA A 98 -5.12 -17.02 11.63
C ALA A 98 -4.33 -17.99 10.73
N ASP A 99 -3.74 -19.03 11.29
CA ASP A 99 -2.99 -20.06 10.54
C ASP A 99 -3.89 -20.83 9.56
N SER A 100 -5.09 -21.20 10.00
CA SER A 100 -6.05 -21.94 9.16
C SER A 100 -6.57 -21.08 8.01
N LEU A 101 -6.82 -19.79 8.26
CA LEU A 101 -7.20 -18.83 7.23
C LEU A 101 -6.05 -18.58 6.25
N ASP A 102 -4.82 -18.43 6.74
CA ASP A 102 -3.64 -18.24 5.90
C ASP A 102 -3.40 -19.46 5.01
N GLN A 103 -3.48 -20.67 5.55
CA GLN A 103 -3.30 -21.90 4.77
C GLN A 103 -4.33 -22.04 3.64
N ARG A 104 -5.58 -21.67 3.89
CA ARG A 104 -6.67 -21.84 2.91
C ARG A 104 -6.78 -20.68 1.92
N PHE A 105 -6.68 -19.45 2.40
CA PHE A 105 -7.00 -18.25 1.64
C PHE A 105 -5.77 -17.37 1.35
N GLY A 106 -4.64 -17.58 2.04
CA GLY A 106 -3.37 -16.90 1.80
C GLY A 106 -2.94 -16.93 0.33
N PRO A 107 -2.91 -18.08 -0.35
CA PRO A 107 -2.53 -18.14 -1.77
C PRO A 107 -3.43 -17.31 -2.69
N ILE A 108 -4.74 -17.22 -2.40
CA ILE A 108 -5.71 -16.43 -3.18
C ILE A 108 -5.50 -14.94 -2.90
N ALA A 109 -5.39 -14.56 -1.63
CA ALA A 109 -5.09 -13.19 -1.21
C ALA A 109 -3.78 -12.70 -1.83
N ASP A 110 -2.72 -13.51 -1.77
CA ASP A 110 -1.42 -13.18 -2.35
C ASP A 110 -1.47 -13.05 -3.87
N ALA A 111 -2.32 -13.83 -4.55
CA ALA A 111 -2.55 -13.64 -5.98
C ALA A 111 -3.17 -12.27 -6.28
N MET A 112 -4.16 -11.84 -5.50
CA MET A 112 -4.78 -10.51 -5.67
C MET A 112 -3.80 -9.38 -5.37
N ILE A 113 -2.99 -9.52 -4.32
CA ILE A 113 -1.93 -8.56 -3.95
C ILE A 113 -0.90 -8.44 -5.09
N ARG A 114 -0.42 -9.57 -5.62
CA ARG A 114 0.53 -9.60 -6.75
C ARG A 114 -0.05 -9.01 -8.03
N ASN A 115 -1.31 -9.31 -8.35
CA ASN A 115 -1.98 -8.76 -9.54
C ASN A 115 -2.09 -7.23 -9.51
N ARG A 116 -2.04 -6.62 -8.32
CA ARG A 116 -2.02 -5.16 -8.13
C ARG A 116 -0.62 -4.58 -7.93
N ASN A 117 0.44 -5.39 -8.06
CA ASN A 117 1.83 -5.01 -7.83
C ASN A 117 2.06 -4.36 -6.45
N LEU A 118 1.40 -4.87 -5.42
CA LEU A 118 1.50 -4.37 -4.06
C LEU A 118 2.50 -5.19 -3.24
N ASP A 119 3.28 -4.49 -2.43
CA ASP A 119 4.07 -5.07 -1.33
C ASP A 119 3.42 -4.60 -0.03
N LEU A 120 2.91 -5.51 0.79
CA LEU A 120 2.08 -5.19 1.97
C LEU A 120 2.76 -5.63 3.26
N ASP A 121 2.52 -4.92 4.36
CA ASP A 121 2.95 -5.40 5.67
C ASP A 121 2.12 -6.60 6.14
N ALA A 122 2.64 -7.33 7.15
CA ALA A 122 2.02 -8.56 7.63
C ALA A 122 0.60 -8.34 8.19
N GLU A 123 0.36 -7.18 8.84
CA GLU A 123 -0.94 -6.79 9.40
C GLU A 123 -1.98 -6.58 8.29
N THR A 124 -1.61 -5.81 7.26
CA THR A 124 -2.48 -5.57 6.10
C THR A 124 -2.71 -6.84 5.31
N ARG A 125 -1.67 -7.67 5.10
CA ARG A 125 -1.81 -8.97 4.44
C ARG A 125 -2.79 -9.87 5.18
N HIS A 126 -2.71 -9.95 6.50
CA HIS A 126 -3.66 -10.72 7.30
C HIS A 126 -5.10 -10.20 7.13
N ALA A 127 -5.29 -8.87 7.12
CA ALA A 127 -6.61 -8.28 6.87
C ALA A 127 -7.17 -8.66 5.47
N VAL A 128 -6.33 -8.69 4.44
CA VAL A 128 -6.71 -9.15 3.09
C VAL A 128 -7.14 -10.62 3.10
N ILE A 129 -6.44 -11.48 3.84
CA ILE A 129 -6.79 -12.90 3.98
C ILE A 129 -8.17 -13.05 4.63
N VAL A 130 -8.42 -12.32 5.72
CA VAL A 130 -9.70 -12.35 6.43
C VAL A 130 -10.84 -11.91 5.51
N GLU A 131 -10.73 -10.79 4.81
CA GLU A 131 -11.78 -10.34 3.88
C GLU A 131 -11.93 -11.26 2.67
N THR A 132 -10.83 -11.84 2.19
CA THR A 132 -10.87 -12.85 1.11
C THR A 132 -11.64 -14.10 1.56
N SER A 133 -11.51 -14.54 2.81
CA SER A 133 -12.27 -15.69 3.32
C SER A 133 -13.78 -15.47 3.26
N LYS A 134 -14.23 -14.25 3.57
CA LYS A 134 -15.65 -13.84 3.48
C LYS A 134 -16.10 -13.81 2.03
N ALA A 135 -15.35 -13.16 1.16
CA ALA A 135 -15.62 -13.08 -0.27
C ALA A 135 -15.73 -14.47 -0.93
N MET A 136 -14.79 -15.38 -0.63
CA MET A 136 -14.79 -16.74 -1.17
C MET A 136 -15.96 -17.58 -0.63
N THR A 137 -16.45 -17.29 0.58
CA THR A 137 -17.66 -17.92 1.13
C THR A 137 -18.91 -17.43 0.41
N GLU A 138 -19.02 -16.13 0.15
CA GLU A 138 -20.12 -15.55 -0.62
C GLU A 138 -20.15 -16.07 -2.06
N VAL A 139 -18.99 -16.17 -2.73
CA VAL A 139 -18.92 -16.79 -4.07
C VAL A 139 -19.37 -18.24 -4.03
N ALA A 140 -18.91 -19.03 -3.06
CA ALA A 140 -19.33 -20.43 -2.96
C ALA A 140 -20.85 -20.57 -2.74
N GLN A 141 -21.46 -19.66 -1.97
CA GLN A 141 -22.92 -19.60 -1.81
C GLN A 141 -23.62 -19.23 -3.12
N LYS A 142 -23.12 -18.24 -3.88
CA LYS A 142 -23.64 -17.89 -5.21
C LYS A 142 -23.57 -19.08 -6.15
N LEU A 143 -22.40 -19.68 -6.30
CA LEU A 143 -22.19 -20.78 -7.25
C LEU A 143 -22.97 -22.03 -6.86
N GLN A 144 -23.20 -22.27 -5.55
CA GLN A 144 -24.12 -23.31 -5.10
C GLN A 144 -25.56 -23.07 -5.58
N ARG A 145 -26.06 -21.83 -5.46
CA ARG A 145 -27.40 -21.46 -5.95
C ARG A 145 -27.50 -21.60 -7.46
N ASN A 146 -26.50 -21.11 -8.20
CA ASN A 146 -26.43 -21.27 -9.66
C ASN A 146 -26.46 -22.76 -10.06
N ALA A 147 -25.70 -23.61 -9.37
CA ALA A 147 -25.67 -25.06 -9.60
C ALA A 147 -27.03 -25.75 -9.33
N GLN A 148 -27.89 -25.11 -8.52
CA GLN A 148 -29.26 -25.54 -8.25
C GLN A 148 -30.29 -24.91 -9.21
N GLY A 149 -29.85 -24.11 -10.18
CA GLY A 149 -30.69 -23.44 -11.16
C GLY A 149 -31.18 -22.04 -10.76
N ASP A 150 -30.73 -21.49 -9.62
CA ASP A 150 -31.08 -20.13 -9.18
C ASP A 150 -30.01 -19.11 -9.58
N PHE A 151 -30.27 -18.40 -10.69
CA PHE A 151 -29.38 -17.38 -11.28
C PHE A 151 -29.83 -15.95 -11.00
N ARG A 152 -30.64 -15.72 -9.95
CA ARG A 152 -31.00 -14.35 -9.56
C ARG A 152 -29.74 -13.54 -9.22
N PRO A 153 -29.73 -12.21 -9.47
CA PRO A 153 -28.59 -11.35 -9.14
C PRO A 153 -28.14 -11.53 -7.69
N ASP A 154 -26.82 -11.59 -7.47
CA ASP A 154 -26.26 -11.73 -6.12
C ASP A 154 -25.99 -10.35 -5.50
N PRO A 155 -26.69 -9.94 -4.43
CA PRO A 155 -26.47 -8.64 -3.78
C PRO A 155 -25.08 -8.51 -3.15
N SER A 156 -24.37 -9.62 -2.94
CA SER A 156 -23.00 -9.63 -2.40
C SER A 156 -22.01 -8.97 -3.36
N ALA A 157 -22.27 -8.99 -4.67
CA ALA A 157 -21.37 -8.41 -5.67
C ALA A 157 -21.27 -6.87 -5.54
N ASP A 158 -22.38 -6.20 -5.18
CA ASP A 158 -22.48 -4.73 -5.16
C ASP A 158 -21.79 -4.10 -3.93
N ARG A 159 -21.51 -4.89 -2.88
CA ARG A 159 -20.91 -4.37 -1.65
C ARG A 159 -19.42 -4.03 -1.80
N PHE A 160 -18.75 -4.60 -2.80
CA PHE A 160 -17.30 -4.46 -2.94
C PHE A 160 -16.95 -3.13 -3.61
N PRO A 161 -16.21 -2.23 -2.92
CA PRO A 161 -15.79 -0.98 -3.52
C PRO A 161 -14.78 -1.24 -4.66
N THR A 162 -14.73 -0.33 -5.62
CA THR A 162 -13.68 -0.35 -6.65
C THR A 162 -12.33 -0.08 -6.01
N PHE A 163 -11.34 -0.92 -6.32
CA PHE A 163 -9.97 -0.70 -5.86
C PHE A 163 -9.43 0.58 -6.48
N THR A 164 -9.15 1.57 -5.64
CA THR A 164 -8.46 2.80 -6.05
C THR A 164 -7.02 2.69 -5.57
N ALA A 165 -6.08 2.65 -6.52
CA ALA A 165 -4.66 2.64 -6.22
C ALA A 165 -4.33 3.79 -5.27
N VAL A 166 -3.43 3.51 -4.33
CA VAL A 166 -2.98 4.42 -3.25
C VAL A 166 -2.87 5.85 -3.79
N VAL A 167 -3.89 6.66 -3.53
CA VAL A 167 -3.69 8.10 -3.43
C VAL A 167 -2.64 8.25 -2.34
N LYS A 168 -1.59 9.04 -2.65
CA LYS A 168 -0.50 9.44 -1.75
C LYS A 168 -0.91 9.26 -0.28
N PRO A 169 -0.07 8.65 0.58
CA PRO A 169 -0.35 8.67 2.01
C PRO A 169 -0.74 10.11 2.37
N ASP A 170 -1.83 10.25 3.13
CA ASP A 170 -2.27 11.54 3.66
C ASP A 170 -1.02 12.33 4.00
N ALA A 171 -0.90 13.52 3.40
CA ALA A 171 0.28 14.34 3.50
C ALA A 171 0.74 14.30 4.96
N VAL A 172 1.87 13.64 5.22
CA VAL A 172 2.48 13.65 6.55
C VAL A 172 2.48 15.13 6.93
N PRO A 173 1.81 15.53 8.03
CA PRO A 173 1.58 16.94 8.29
C PRO A 173 2.93 17.64 8.21
N MET A 174 3.02 18.58 7.26
CA MET A 174 4.27 19.23 6.87
C MET A 174 5.01 19.65 8.13
N VAL A 175 6.15 19.04 8.39
CA VAL A 175 6.98 19.44 9.54
C VAL A 175 7.67 20.72 9.13
N THR A 176 7.26 21.85 9.72
CA THR A 176 7.89 23.12 9.40
C THR A 176 9.23 23.26 10.12
N PHE A 177 10.12 24.09 9.59
CA PHE A 177 11.37 24.45 10.28
C PHE A 177 11.11 25.11 11.65
N THR A 178 9.98 25.81 11.79
CA THR A 178 9.54 26.41 13.07
C THR A 178 9.19 25.33 14.10
N ASP A 179 8.41 24.32 13.71
CA ASP A 179 8.06 23.21 14.60
C ASP A 179 9.28 22.38 15.00
N LEU A 180 10.18 22.14 14.03
CA LEU A 180 11.43 21.44 14.27
C LEU A 180 12.32 22.21 15.26
N PHE A 181 12.44 23.52 15.09
CA PHE A 181 13.23 24.37 15.98
C PHE A 181 12.64 24.45 17.40
N ALA A 182 11.31 24.57 17.52
CA ALA A 182 10.63 24.55 18.81
C ALA A 182 10.89 23.24 19.57
N LYS A 183 10.74 22.09 18.89
CA LYS A 183 11.05 20.78 19.48
C LYS A 183 12.51 20.64 19.90
N TRP A 184 13.45 21.15 19.09
CA TRP A 184 14.87 21.12 19.42
C TRP A 184 15.19 22.01 20.63
N ARG A 185 14.64 23.22 20.68
CA ARG A 185 14.76 24.15 21.80
C ARG A 185 14.31 23.50 23.11
N ASP A 186 13.11 22.91 23.11
CA ASP A 186 12.50 22.35 24.31
C ASP A 186 13.25 21.08 24.76
N ARG A 187 13.69 20.22 23.82
CA ARG A 187 14.46 19.00 24.13
C ARG A 187 15.85 19.29 24.69
N LYS A 188 16.50 20.35 24.24
CA LYS A 188 17.88 20.71 24.64
C LYS A 188 17.94 21.80 25.70
N ALA A 189 16.80 22.35 26.12
CA ALA A 189 16.71 23.47 27.05
C ALA A 189 17.71 24.61 26.69
N LEU A 190 17.67 25.05 25.43
CA LEU A 190 18.65 26.01 24.90
C LEU A 190 18.61 27.35 25.66
N ALA A 191 19.78 27.94 25.89
CA ALA A 191 19.89 29.26 26.49
C ALA A 191 19.25 30.35 25.59
N PRO A 192 18.69 31.43 26.16
CA PRO A 192 18.05 32.51 25.40
C PRO A 192 18.95 33.15 24.33
N SER A 193 20.25 33.26 24.59
CA SER A 193 21.25 33.77 23.63
C SER A 193 21.42 32.86 22.42
N THR A 194 21.39 31.54 22.63
CA THR A 194 21.46 30.52 21.57
C THR A 194 20.19 30.52 20.74
N ILE A 195 19.03 30.62 21.37
CA ILE A 195 17.73 30.72 20.68
C ILE A 195 17.73 31.93 19.75
N ARG A 196 18.03 33.12 20.29
CA ARG A 196 18.04 34.38 19.53
C ARG A 196 19.00 34.34 18.33
N ARG A 197 20.13 33.64 18.46
CA ARG A 197 21.13 33.51 17.38
C ARG A 197 20.68 32.54 16.28
N TRP A 198 20.15 31.38 16.67
CA TRP A 198 19.92 30.28 15.73
C TRP A 198 18.51 30.25 15.14
N GLU A 199 17.52 30.78 15.85
CA GLU A 199 16.12 30.76 15.43
C GLU A 199 15.91 31.35 14.03
N PRO A 200 16.36 32.59 13.71
CA PRO A 200 16.16 33.15 12.37
C PRO A 200 16.93 32.38 11.29
N THR A 201 18.05 31.76 11.65
CA THR A 201 18.85 30.96 10.71
C THR A 201 18.09 29.71 10.29
N VAL A 202 17.45 29.02 11.24
CA VAL A 202 16.72 27.77 10.99
C VAL A 202 15.32 28.04 10.43
N THR A 203 14.58 29.03 10.96
CA THR A 203 13.16 29.23 10.62
C THR A 203 12.93 30.17 9.44
N LYS A 204 13.93 30.99 9.06
CA LYS A 204 13.81 31.97 7.96
C LYS A 204 14.87 31.78 6.88
N HIS A 205 16.15 31.78 7.24
CA HIS A 205 17.23 31.80 6.24
C HIS A 205 17.38 30.47 5.50
N LEU A 206 17.33 29.35 6.21
CA LEU A 206 17.40 28.02 5.61
C LEU A 206 16.21 27.74 4.67
N PRO A 207 14.93 27.89 5.08
CA PRO A 207 13.80 27.70 4.16
C PRO A 207 13.84 28.65 2.96
N ALA A 208 14.30 29.89 3.12
CA ALA A 208 14.46 30.82 2.00
C ALA A 208 15.53 30.37 1.00
N PHE A 209 16.61 29.72 1.46
CA PHE A 209 17.62 29.13 0.58
C PHE A 209 17.14 27.86 -0.12
N LEU A 210 16.31 27.06 0.56
CA LEU A 210 15.78 25.80 0.04
C LEU A 210 14.53 25.98 -0.83
N GLU A 211 13.93 27.17 -0.83
CA GLU A 211 12.68 27.50 -1.54
C GLU A 211 11.48 26.63 -1.11
N HIS A 212 11.55 26.02 0.08
CA HIS A 212 10.45 25.27 0.67
C HIS A 212 10.48 25.36 2.20
N HIS A 213 9.32 25.15 2.82
CA HIS A 213 9.15 25.16 4.28
C HIS A 213 9.05 23.76 4.92
N ASP A 214 9.10 22.72 4.09
CA ASP A 214 9.04 21.33 4.55
C ASP A 214 10.43 20.87 5.03
N ALA A 215 10.60 20.79 6.35
CA ALA A 215 11.84 20.32 6.96
C ALA A 215 12.06 18.81 6.77
N SER A 216 11.00 18.03 6.50
CA SER A 216 11.12 16.59 6.24
C SER A 216 11.66 16.28 4.84
N ALA A 217 11.57 17.25 3.92
CA ALA A 217 12.09 17.14 2.57
C ALA A 217 13.61 17.42 2.46
N VAL A 218 14.25 17.90 3.54
CA VAL A 218 15.67 18.29 3.53
C VAL A 218 16.58 17.08 3.42
N LYS A 219 17.48 17.09 2.43
CA LYS A 219 18.49 16.06 2.22
C LYS A 219 19.88 16.55 2.66
N LYS A 220 20.79 15.60 2.87
CA LYS A 220 22.20 15.90 3.21
C LYS A 220 22.87 16.84 2.19
N ALA A 221 22.57 16.67 0.89
CA ALA A 221 23.09 17.52 -0.16
C ALA A 221 22.64 18.99 -0.02
N ASP A 222 21.41 19.21 0.46
CA ASP A 222 20.86 20.55 0.67
C ASP A 222 21.60 21.29 1.79
N LEU A 223 21.94 20.58 2.87
CA LEU A 223 22.73 21.14 3.97
C LEU A 223 24.19 21.42 3.57
N ILE A 224 24.77 20.61 2.69
CA ILE A 224 26.11 20.86 2.14
C ILE A 224 26.09 22.13 1.27
N ARG A 225 25.10 22.26 0.37
CA ARG A 225 24.91 23.47 -0.45
C ARG A 225 24.70 24.72 0.42
N TRP A 226 23.93 24.58 1.49
CA TRP A 226 23.70 25.67 2.44
C TRP A 226 24.97 26.09 3.17
N ARG A 227 25.77 25.12 3.66
CA ARG A 227 27.07 25.39 4.27
C ARG A 227 27.98 26.15 3.31
N ASP A 228 28.11 25.66 2.08
CA ASP A 228 29.00 26.27 1.08
C ASP A 228 28.52 27.68 0.70
N HIS A 229 27.21 27.90 0.62
CA HIS A 229 26.62 29.23 0.45
C HIS A 229 26.98 30.18 1.60
N LEU A 230 26.93 29.71 2.86
CA LEU A 230 27.29 30.54 4.02
C LEU A 230 28.78 30.90 4.05
N LEU A 231 29.66 29.96 3.69
CA LEU A 231 31.11 30.18 3.67
C LEU A 231 31.56 31.16 2.57
N ASN A 232 30.82 31.22 1.47
CA ASN A 232 31.15 32.07 0.33
C ASN A 232 30.50 33.47 0.38
N ARG A 233 29.85 33.83 1.50
CA ARG A 233 29.13 35.09 1.65
C ARG A 233 30.04 36.19 2.22
N PRO A 234 30.09 37.40 1.62
CA PRO A 234 30.93 38.49 2.13
C PRO A 234 30.52 38.87 3.58
N GLY A 235 31.46 38.77 4.53
CA GLY A 235 31.24 39.12 5.94
C GLY A 235 30.98 37.96 6.90
N PHE A 236 31.10 36.68 6.50
CA PHE A 236 31.02 35.55 7.42
C PHE A 236 32.32 35.40 8.24
N THR A 237 32.34 35.95 9.46
CA THR A 237 33.37 35.62 10.46
C THR A 237 32.99 34.31 11.15
N GLY A 238 33.66 33.21 10.80
CA GLY A 238 33.41 31.89 11.37
C GLY A 238 33.48 31.89 12.90
N GLY A 239 32.32 31.81 13.55
CA GLY A 239 32.24 31.47 14.97
C GLY A 239 32.32 29.95 15.10
N HIS A 240 33.36 29.46 15.78
CA HIS A 240 33.61 28.05 16.06
C HIS A 240 32.33 27.28 16.44
N LEU A 241 32.06 26.22 15.68
CA LEU A 241 31.20 25.12 16.11
C LEU A 241 32.11 24.11 16.80
N VAL A 242 31.97 23.99 18.12
CA VAL A 242 32.42 22.84 18.93
C VAL A 242 31.22 21.93 19.10
#